data_AF-A0A498M3E4-F1
#
_entry.id   AF-A0A498M3E4-F1
#
_cell.length_a   1.000
_cell.length_b   1.000
_cell.length_c   1.000
_cell.angle_alpha   90.00
_cell.angle_beta   90.00
_cell.angle_gamma   90.00
#
_symmetry.space_group_name_H-M   'P 1'
#
loop_
_entity.id
_entity.type
_entity.pdbx_description
1 polymer ?
#
loop_
_entity_poly.entity_id
_entity_poly.type
_entity_poly.pdbx_seq_one_letter_code
_entity_poly.pdbx_strand_id
1 'polypeptide(L)'
;MKCVLYCGFFLLLWITPNTRVCASQQGIPLSVVKLWASAFGGEIKSIAAKYSGSQMLQKLTAYKEYYMQDITSLQKLNPKYKEFEQLVRVEEIDGIKLVKKLAGKMEQMFHKKAEAIKYEYFNAVLINEMDEEGKTVELGGEFILQPNEHFNNLSVNLSLSVVQVPTNMYNKGMFSIAYAQHIIAVR
;
A
#
# COMPACT_ATOMS: atom_id res chain seq x y z
N MET A 1 -63.70 -16.71 -41.37
CA MET A 1 -63.39 -16.34 -39.97
C MET A 1 -63.30 -17.59 -39.09
N LYS A 2 -62.26 -18.42 -39.25
CA LYS A 2 -62.03 -19.61 -38.39
C LYS A 2 -60.54 -19.93 -38.18
N CYS A 3 -59.64 -18.98 -38.45
CA CYS A 3 -58.18 -19.18 -38.31
C CYS A 3 -57.51 -18.29 -37.25
N VAL A 4 -58.24 -17.35 -36.63
CA VAL A 4 -57.71 -16.50 -35.54
C VAL A 4 -58.02 -17.08 -34.16
N LEU A 5 -58.88 -18.11 -34.08
CA LEU A 5 -59.30 -18.69 -32.79
C LEU A 5 -58.41 -19.84 -32.28
N TYR A 6 -57.50 -20.38 -33.10
CA TYR A 6 -56.61 -21.47 -32.68
C TYR A 6 -55.27 -21.00 -32.11
N CYS A 7 -54.87 -19.74 -32.35
CA CYS A 7 -53.59 -19.21 -31.87
C CYS A 7 -53.67 -18.59 -30.46
N GLY A 8 -54.86 -18.21 -30.00
CA GLY A 8 -55.08 -17.70 -28.63
C GLY A 8 -55.24 -18.79 -27.57
N PHE A 9 -55.50 -20.03 -27.97
CA PHE A 9 -55.76 -21.13 -27.03
C PHE A 9 -54.47 -21.83 -26.54
N PHE A 10 -53.35 -21.66 -27.24
CA PHE A 10 -52.05 -22.22 -26.82
C PHE A 10 -51.26 -21.32 -25.85
N LEU A 11 -51.60 -20.03 -25.75
CA LEU A 11 -50.94 -19.08 -24.83
C LEU A 11 -51.60 -19.00 -23.44
N LEU A 12 -52.80 -19.55 -23.27
CA LEU A 12 -53.48 -19.61 -21.96
C LEU A 12 -53.16 -20.89 -21.17
N LEU A 13 -52.45 -21.86 -21.76
CA LEU A 13 -52.00 -23.07 -21.07
C LEU A 13 -50.69 -22.87 -20.27
N TRP A 14 -50.09 -21.68 -20.32
CA TRP A 14 -48.91 -21.30 -19.52
C TRP A 14 -49.26 -20.43 -18.30
N ILE A 15 -50.55 -20.12 -18.10
CA ILE A 15 -51.05 -19.37 -16.93
C ILE A 15 -52.01 -20.27 -16.12
N THR A 16 -51.76 -21.57 -16.07
CA THR A 16 -52.28 -22.39 -14.97
C THR A 16 -51.34 -22.18 -13.78
N PRO A 17 -51.79 -21.60 -12.65
CA PRO A 17 -51.06 -21.79 -11.41
C PRO A 17 -51.07 -23.29 -11.15
N ASN A 18 -49.88 -23.91 -11.20
CA ASN A 18 -49.67 -25.29 -10.76
C ASN A 18 -50.25 -25.43 -9.35
N THR A 19 -51.48 -25.91 -9.25
CA THR A 19 -52.02 -26.36 -7.97
C THR A 19 -51.47 -27.75 -7.75
N ARG A 20 -50.64 -27.83 -6.70
CA ARG A 20 -50.17 -29.04 -6.02
C ARG A 20 -49.04 -29.78 -6.72
N VAL A 21 -47.84 -29.28 -6.48
CA VAL A 21 -46.90 -30.10 -5.69
C VAL A 21 -46.65 -29.32 -4.40
N CYS A 22 -47.38 -29.69 -3.35
CA CYS A 22 -46.90 -29.44 -1.98
C CYS A 22 -45.71 -30.40 -1.78
N ALA A 23 -44.62 -30.14 -2.50
CA ALA A 23 -43.32 -30.48 -1.98
C ALA A 23 -43.15 -29.43 -0.90
N SER A 24 -43.34 -29.82 0.35
CA SER A 24 -42.56 -29.18 1.38
C SER A 24 -41.15 -29.14 0.83
N GLN A 25 -40.58 -27.96 0.64
CA GLN A 25 -39.13 -27.87 0.69
C GLN A 25 -38.82 -28.56 2.01
N GLN A 26 -38.32 -29.79 1.96
CA GLN A 26 -37.62 -30.35 3.11
C GLN A 26 -36.33 -29.56 3.17
N GLY A 27 -36.48 -28.30 3.62
CA GLY A 27 -35.37 -27.44 3.93
C GLY A 27 -34.51 -28.24 4.89
N ILE A 28 -33.22 -28.25 4.62
CA ILE A 28 -32.24 -28.94 5.47
C ILE A 28 -32.58 -28.53 6.91
N PRO A 29 -32.88 -29.50 7.79
CA PRO A 29 -33.36 -29.17 9.12
C PRO A 29 -32.35 -28.27 9.82
N LEU A 30 -32.83 -27.22 10.48
CA LEU A 30 -31.99 -26.17 11.08
C LEU A 30 -30.93 -26.75 12.02
N SER A 31 -31.23 -27.88 12.67
CA SER A 31 -30.28 -28.64 13.51
C SER A 31 -29.05 -29.11 12.73
N VAL A 32 -29.23 -29.62 11.50
CA VAL A 32 -28.14 -30.09 10.64
C VAL A 32 -27.29 -28.93 10.15
N VAL A 33 -27.91 -27.81 9.76
CA VAL A 33 -27.18 -26.60 9.34
C VAL A 33 -26.36 -26.02 10.50
N LYS A 34 -26.91 -25.99 11.72
CA LYS A 34 -26.17 -25.55 12.92
C LYS A 34 -25.01 -26.47 13.26
N LEU A 35 -25.18 -27.78 13.04
CA LEU A 35 -24.15 -28.77 13.30
C LEU A 35 -22.99 -28.62 12.30
N TRP A 36 -23.30 -28.43 11.00
CA TRP A 36 -22.30 -28.14 9.98
C TRP A 36 -21.60 -26.80 10.22
N ALA A 37 -22.34 -25.73 10.52
CA ALA A 37 -21.75 -24.42 10.79
C ALA A 37 -20.80 -24.45 12.00
N SER A 38 -21.17 -25.18 13.05
CA SER A 38 -20.32 -25.35 14.25
C SER A 38 -19.08 -26.19 13.96
N ALA A 39 -19.23 -27.31 13.27
CA ALA A 39 -18.12 -28.19 12.90
C ALA A 39 -17.14 -27.46 11.97
N PHE A 40 -17.64 -26.93 10.86
CA PHE A 40 -16.84 -26.23 9.87
C PHE A 40 -16.22 -24.93 10.39
N GLY A 41 -16.97 -24.12 11.13
CA GLY A 41 -16.45 -22.90 11.75
C GLY A 41 -15.38 -23.18 12.81
N GLY A 42 -15.51 -24.29 13.55
CA GLY A 42 -14.48 -24.78 14.46
C GLY A 42 -13.20 -25.19 13.75
N GLU A 43 -13.31 -25.91 12.63
CA GLU A 43 -12.17 -26.30 11.80
C GLU A 43 -11.47 -25.09 11.19
N ILE A 44 -12.21 -24.12 10.64
CA ILE A 44 -11.61 -22.88 10.12
C ILE A 44 -10.88 -22.13 11.23
N LYS A 45 -11.48 -21.99 12.41
CA LYS A 45 -10.86 -21.29 13.55
C LYS A 45 -9.59 -22.00 14.02
N SER A 46 -9.56 -23.33 14.01
CA SER A 46 -8.38 -24.09 14.44
C SER A 46 -7.23 -24.00 13.44
N ILE A 47 -7.51 -24.07 12.13
CA ILE A 47 -6.53 -23.87 11.07
C ILE A 47 -6.00 -22.43 11.11
N ALA A 48 -6.88 -21.44 11.19
CA ALA A 48 -6.49 -20.04 11.30
C ALA A 48 -5.63 -19.80 12.55
N ALA A 49 -6.01 -20.31 13.72
CA ALA A 49 -5.23 -20.15 14.94
C ALA A 49 -3.85 -20.85 14.85
N LYS A 50 -3.76 -22.01 14.19
CA LYS A 50 -2.53 -22.79 14.04
C LYS A 50 -1.54 -22.16 13.07
N TYR A 51 -2.01 -21.58 11.97
CA TYR A 51 -1.15 -21.09 10.88
C TYR A 51 -1.06 -19.56 10.77
N SER A 52 -1.99 -18.79 11.35
CA SER A 52 -1.96 -17.31 11.28
C SER A 52 -0.82 -16.68 12.08
N GLY A 53 -0.21 -17.41 13.02
CA GLY A 53 0.81 -16.86 13.93
C GLY A 53 0.27 -15.82 14.93
N SER A 54 -1.04 -15.56 14.93
CA SER A 54 -1.69 -14.54 15.77
C SER A 54 -1.53 -14.78 17.26
N GLN A 55 -1.45 -16.05 17.70
CA GLN A 55 -1.19 -16.39 19.11
C GLN A 55 0.21 -15.97 19.58
N MET A 56 1.21 -16.11 18.71
CA MET A 56 2.57 -15.66 19.01
C MET A 56 2.62 -14.13 19.07
N LEU A 57 1.96 -13.45 18.12
CA LEU A 57 1.83 -12.00 18.13
C LEU A 57 1.11 -11.49 19.39
N GLN A 58 0.02 -12.14 19.81
CA GLN A 58 -0.69 -11.80 21.04
C GLN A 58 0.18 -11.97 22.29
N LYS A 59 1.02 -13.03 22.34
CA LYS A 59 1.99 -13.21 23.44
C LYS A 59 3.08 -12.15 23.42
N LEU A 60 3.58 -11.78 22.23
CA LEU A 60 4.57 -10.71 22.07
C LEU A 60 3.99 -9.34 22.44
N THR A 61 2.73 -9.05 22.09
CA THR A 61 2.06 -7.81 22.49
C THR A 61 1.80 -7.79 23.99
N ALA A 62 1.34 -8.89 24.58
CA ALA A 62 1.14 -9.00 26.03
C ALA A 62 2.46 -8.86 26.80
N TYR A 63 3.54 -9.47 26.30
CA TYR A 63 4.88 -9.30 26.84
C TYR A 63 5.35 -7.84 26.74
N LYS A 64 5.16 -7.19 25.59
CA LYS A 64 5.51 -5.77 25.41
C LYS A 64 4.72 -4.85 26.34
N GLU A 65 3.43 -5.09 26.53
CA GLU A 65 2.58 -4.32 27.46
C GLU A 65 3.04 -4.45 28.91
N TYR A 66 3.41 -5.65 29.35
CA TYR A 66 3.97 -5.90 30.68
C TYR A 66 5.26 -5.10 30.92
N TYR A 67 6.20 -5.12 29.97
CA TYR A 67 7.44 -4.35 30.08
C TYR A 67 7.23 -2.83 29.98
N MET A 68 6.28 -2.37 29.15
CA MET A 68 5.96 -0.93 29.05
C MET A 68 5.32 -0.39 30.34
N GLN A 69 4.54 -1.21 31.05
CA GLN A 69 3.93 -0.82 32.32
C GLN A 69 4.97 -0.62 33.43
N ASP A 70 6.01 -1.44 33.47
CA ASP A 70 7.11 -1.31 34.43
C ASP A 70 7.97 -0.08 34.12
N ILE A 71 8.32 0.16 32.85
CA ILE A 71 9.05 1.36 32.41
C ILE A 71 8.28 2.65 32.77
N THR A 72 6.96 2.67 32.58
CA THR A 72 6.10 3.81 32.94
C THR A 72 6.10 4.05 34.46
N SER A 73 6.14 2.98 35.25
CA SER A 73 6.20 3.03 36.71
C SER A 73 7.56 3.53 37.20
N LEU A 74 8.65 3.11 36.54
CA LEU A 74 10.03 3.55 36.81
C LEU A 74 10.27 5.02 36.42
N GLN A 75 9.71 5.48 35.30
CA GLN A 75 9.74 6.90 34.89
C GLN A 75 9.00 7.81 35.89
N LYS A 76 7.98 7.29 36.58
CA LYS A 76 7.24 8.02 37.62
C LYS A 76 8.00 8.15 38.94
N LEU A 77 8.90 7.19 39.23
CA LEU A 77 9.74 7.17 40.44
C LEU A 77 11.01 8.01 40.30
N ASN A 78 11.47 8.31 39.07
CA ASN A 78 12.69 9.07 38.86
C ASN A 78 12.56 10.08 37.69
N PRO A 79 12.08 11.32 37.96
CA PRO A 79 11.87 12.32 36.91
C PRO A 79 13.18 12.84 36.28
N LYS A 80 14.35 12.56 36.90
CA LYS A 80 15.67 12.96 36.40
C LYS A 80 16.04 12.37 35.04
N TYR A 81 15.51 11.19 34.69
CA TYR A 81 15.80 10.56 33.39
C TYR A 81 14.92 11.10 32.26
N LYS A 82 13.78 11.73 32.58
CA LYS A 82 12.89 12.39 31.62
C LYS A 82 13.53 13.64 31.00
N GLU A 83 14.37 14.33 31.77
CA GLU A 83 15.20 15.46 31.30
C GLU A 83 16.38 14.98 30.45
N PHE A 84 16.99 13.84 30.80
CA PHE A 84 18.08 13.23 30.03
C PHE A 84 17.61 12.66 28.68
N GLU A 85 16.44 12.02 28.61
CA GLU A 85 15.81 11.64 27.33
C GLU A 85 15.42 12.87 26.50
N GLN A 86 15.10 14.01 27.13
CA GLN A 86 14.87 15.27 26.43
C GLN A 86 16.14 15.86 25.80
N LEU A 87 17.30 15.64 26.44
CA LEU A 87 18.61 16.14 26.01
C LEU A 87 19.30 15.20 25.00
N VAL A 88 19.04 13.90 25.08
CA VAL A 88 19.52 12.88 24.12
C VAL A 88 18.38 12.48 23.18
N ARG A 89 17.68 13.47 22.62
CA ARG A 89 16.86 13.22 21.44
C ARG A 89 17.81 13.22 20.24
N VAL A 90 18.40 12.08 19.95
CA VAL A 90 18.51 11.72 18.53
C VAL A 90 17.05 11.65 18.11
N GLU A 91 16.57 12.59 17.30
CA GLU A 91 15.27 12.41 16.65
C GLU A 91 15.43 11.14 15.80
N GLU A 92 15.08 9.98 16.36
CA GLU A 92 14.78 8.81 15.57
C GLU A 92 13.65 9.25 14.67
N ILE A 93 14.00 9.55 13.43
CA ILE A 93 13.07 10.19 12.53
C ILE A 93 11.99 9.13 12.26
N ASP A 94 10.83 9.32 12.87
CA ASP A 94 9.68 8.45 12.66
C ASP A 94 9.40 8.38 11.15
N GLY A 95 9.70 7.23 10.55
CA GLY A 95 9.56 7.03 9.12
C GLY A 95 8.14 7.33 8.64
N ILE A 96 7.13 7.08 9.49
CA ILE A 96 5.72 7.37 9.20
C ILE A 96 5.49 8.88 9.11
N LYS A 97 6.10 9.65 10.00
CA LYS A 97 6.01 11.12 9.99
C LYS A 97 6.65 11.71 8.73
N LEU A 98 7.78 11.16 8.27
CA LEU A 98 8.40 11.57 7.01
C LEU A 98 7.53 11.23 5.80
N VAL A 99 7.01 10.01 5.72
CA VAL A 99 6.13 9.58 4.64
C VAL A 99 4.89 10.47 4.57
N LYS A 100 4.28 10.80 5.71
CA LYS A 100 3.14 11.73 5.77
C LYS A 100 3.52 13.14 5.30
N LYS A 101 4.68 13.65 5.73
CA LYS A 101 5.18 14.97 5.30
C LYS A 101 5.48 15.01 3.80
N LEU A 102 6.04 13.94 3.25
CA LEU A 102 6.30 13.78 1.83
C LEU A 102 5.00 13.73 1.05
N ALA A 103 4.04 12.90 1.48
CA ALA A 103 2.72 12.79 0.86
C ALA A 103 1.99 14.14 0.78
N GLY A 104 1.97 14.90 1.89
CA GLY A 104 1.35 16.23 1.90
C GLY A 104 2.05 17.23 0.96
N LYS A 105 3.37 17.17 0.82
CA LYS A 105 4.10 17.98 -0.17
C LYS A 105 3.78 17.57 -1.61
N MET A 106 3.67 16.27 -1.86
CA MET A 106 3.31 15.75 -3.19
C MET A 106 1.89 16.18 -3.58
N GLU A 107 0.94 16.09 -2.66
CA GLU A 107 -0.44 16.56 -2.86
C GLU A 107 -0.50 18.05 -3.25
N GLN A 108 0.24 18.91 -2.53
CA GLN A 108 0.34 20.33 -2.88
C GLN A 108 0.92 20.55 -4.28
N MET A 109 1.89 19.74 -4.70
CA MET A 109 2.46 19.79 -6.06
C MET A 109 1.44 19.32 -7.10
N PHE A 110 0.67 18.27 -6.81
CA PHE A 110 -0.38 17.77 -7.72
C PHE A 110 -1.48 18.80 -7.97
N HIS A 111 -1.86 19.59 -6.98
CA HIS A 111 -2.85 20.66 -7.16
C HIS A 111 -2.33 21.80 -8.05
N LYS A 112 -1.01 22.00 -8.11
CA LYS A 112 -0.37 23.03 -8.95
C LYS A 112 -0.08 22.58 -10.39
N LYS A 113 -0.43 21.34 -10.76
CA LYS A 113 -0.16 20.72 -12.07
C LYS A 113 -0.70 21.51 -13.29
N ALA A 114 -1.65 22.43 -13.09
CA ALA A 114 -2.14 23.32 -14.13
C ALA A 114 -1.09 24.37 -14.59
N GLU A 115 -0.12 24.69 -13.73
CA GLU A 115 1.04 25.49 -14.10
C GLU A 115 2.08 24.55 -14.72
N ALA A 116 2.18 24.54 -16.04
CA ALA A 116 3.14 23.73 -16.79
C ALA A 116 4.58 24.19 -16.55
N ILE A 117 5.10 23.97 -15.35
CA ILE A 117 6.46 24.28 -14.95
C ILE A 117 7.36 23.21 -15.57
N LYS A 118 8.31 23.63 -16.42
CA LYS A 118 9.36 22.75 -16.94
C LYS A 118 10.26 22.37 -15.75
N TYR A 119 10.11 21.16 -15.24
CA TYR A 119 10.98 20.66 -14.17
C TYR A 119 12.28 20.13 -14.76
N GLU A 120 13.39 20.71 -14.32
CA GLU A 120 14.71 20.15 -14.54
C GLU A 120 14.93 19.00 -13.56
N TYR A 121 15.40 17.87 -14.06
CA TYR A 121 15.68 16.68 -13.27
C TYR A 121 16.86 15.94 -13.88
N PHE A 122 17.49 15.10 -13.06
CA PHE A 122 18.63 14.30 -13.47
C PHE A 122 18.19 12.84 -13.66
N ASN A 123 18.52 12.27 -14.81
CA ASN A 123 18.24 10.87 -15.11
C ASN A 123 19.35 9.99 -14.52
N ALA A 124 18.96 9.02 -13.70
CA ALA A 124 19.89 8.11 -13.03
C ALA A 124 20.80 7.33 -13.99
N VAL A 125 20.36 7.09 -15.23
CA VAL A 125 21.14 6.37 -16.25
C VAL A 125 22.23 7.24 -16.85
N LEU A 126 21.99 8.55 -16.99
CA LEU A 126 22.84 9.46 -17.77
C LEU A 126 23.84 10.24 -16.89
N ILE A 127 23.84 10.01 -15.57
CA ILE A 127 24.70 10.76 -14.66
C ILE A 127 26.18 10.56 -15.02
N ASN A 128 26.94 11.65 -15.02
CA ASN A 128 28.36 11.66 -15.37
C ASN A 128 28.68 11.11 -16.78
N GLU A 129 27.69 10.96 -17.66
CA GLU A 129 27.94 10.66 -19.07
C GLU A 129 28.38 11.94 -19.81
N MET A 130 29.38 11.78 -20.67
CA MET A 130 29.92 12.83 -21.52
C MET A 130 29.65 12.49 -22.99
N ASP A 131 29.36 13.51 -23.80
CA ASP A 131 29.26 13.39 -25.25
C ASP A 131 30.65 13.28 -25.92
N GLU A 132 30.68 13.17 -27.24
CA GLU A 132 31.91 13.05 -28.03
C GLU A 132 32.79 14.31 -27.92
N GLU A 133 32.19 15.45 -27.58
CA GLU A 133 32.83 16.74 -27.34
C GLU A 133 33.29 16.95 -25.89
N GLY A 134 33.06 15.98 -24.99
CA GLY A 134 33.43 16.03 -23.58
C GLY A 134 32.53 16.90 -22.71
N LYS A 135 31.35 17.27 -23.19
CA LYS A 135 30.31 18.01 -22.47
C LYS A 135 29.29 17.04 -21.85
N THR A 136 28.66 17.46 -20.76
CA THR A 136 27.64 16.65 -20.08
C THR A 136 26.41 16.42 -20.96
N VAL A 137 25.97 15.16 -21.01
CA VAL A 137 24.78 14.76 -21.76
C VAL A 137 23.52 15.40 -21.15
N GLU A 138 22.55 15.76 -21.99
CA GLU A 138 21.25 16.28 -21.54
C GLU A 138 20.60 15.35 -20.49
N LEU A 139 20.18 15.90 -19.35
CA LEU A 139 19.65 15.17 -18.18
C LEU A 139 20.67 14.32 -17.41
N GLY A 140 21.94 14.26 -17.83
CA GLY A 140 22.99 13.56 -17.10
C GLY A 140 23.45 14.32 -15.87
N GLY A 141 23.89 15.56 -16.05
CA GLY A 141 24.43 16.37 -14.96
C GLY A 141 25.73 15.81 -14.37
N GLU A 142 26.44 16.64 -13.61
CA GLU A 142 27.71 16.27 -12.97
C GLU A 142 27.49 15.99 -11.48
N PHE A 143 27.78 14.76 -11.08
CA PHE A 143 27.57 14.25 -9.74
C PHE A 143 28.90 13.83 -9.12
N ILE A 144 29.29 14.54 -8.07
CA ILE A 144 30.38 14.13 -7.20
C ILE A 144 29.87 12.96 -6.33
N LEU A 145 30.38 11.76 -6.57
CA LEU A 145 30.03 10.57 -5.81
C LEU A 145 31.08 10.30 -4.74
N GLN A 146 30.64 10.10 -3.50
CA GLN A 146 31.52 9.83 -2.37
C GLN A 146 31.12 8.50 -1.71
N PRO A 147 32.08 7.68 -1.25
CA PRO A 147 31.78 6.44 -0.54
C PRO A 147 31.04 6.76 0.77
N ASN A 148 29.97 6.03 1.05
CA ASN A 148 29.16 6.25 2.23
C ASN A 148 28.95 4.98 3.06
N GLU A 149 29.25 5.05 4.36
CA GLU A 149 29.17 3.91 5.29
C GLU A 149 27.74 3.32 5.40
N HIS A 150 26.71 4.18 5.38
CA HIS A 150 25.30 3.74 5.45
C HIS A 150 24.90 2.87 4.26
N PHE A 151 25.57 3.05 3.12
CA PHE A 151 25.32 2.33 1.87
C PHE A 151 26.42 1.31 1.57
N ASN A 152 27.01 0.66 2.56
CA ASN A 152 28.09 -0.33 2.38
C ASN A 152 29.31 0.22 1.60
N ASN A 153 29.67 1.49 1.83
CA ASN A 153 30.73 2.21 1.13
C ASN A 153 30.51 2.36 -0.39
N LEU A 154 29.27 2.21 -0.87
CA LEU A 154 28.92 2.55 -2.24
C LEU A 154 29.09 4.06 -2.45
N SER A 155 29.56 4.41 -3.65
CA SER A 155 29.73 5.80 -4.06
C SER A 155 28.36 6.41 -4.37
N VAL A 156 27.90 7.31 -3.51
CA VAL A 156 26.57 7.95 -3.61
C VAL A 156 26.68 9.46 -3.57
N ASN A 157 25.63 10.14 -4.01
CA ASN A 157 25.46 11.58 -3.84
C ASN A 157 24.39 11.85 -2.76
N LEU A 158 24.67 12.74 -1.81
CA LEU A 158 23.72 13.10 -0.74
C LEU A 158 23.04 14.46 -0.98
N SER A 159 23.52 15.23 -1.94
CA SER A 159 23.07 16.61 -2.20
C SER A 159 21.94 16.66 -3.23
N LEU A 160 22.03 15.83 -4.26
CA LEU A 160 21.13 15.82 -5.39
C LEU A 160 20.48 14.44 -5.54
N SER A 161 19.20 14.43 -5.90
CA SER A 161 18.46 13.21 -6.22
C SER A 161 18.40 12.99 -7.73
N VAL A 162 18.26 11.72 -8.10
CA VAL A 162 18.12 11.28 -9.49
C VAL A 162 16.76 10.63 -9.69
N VAL A 163 16.28 10.62 -10.93
CA VAL A 163 15.02 9.97 -11.33
C VAL A 163 15.36 8.78 -12.21
N GLN A 164 14.82 7.62 -11.87
CA GLN A 164 14.86 6.45 -12.73
C GLN A 164 13.67 6.49 -13.70
N VAL A 165 13.96 6.51 -15.00
CA VAL A 165 12.94 6.40 -16.04
C VAL A 165 13.06 5.03 -16.71
N PRO A 166 11.99 4.22 -16.76
CA PRO A 166 12.00 2.94 -17.49
C PRO A 166 12.41 3.14 -18.95
N THR A 167 13.16 2.20 -19.51
CA THR A 167 13.76 2.30 -20.85
C THR A 167 12.74 2.40 -22.00
N ASN A 168 11.48 2.00 -21.76
CA ASN A 168 10.38 2.11 -22.73
C ASN A 168 9.56 3.41 -22.60
N MET A 169 10.03 4.38 -21.81
CA MET A 169 9.39 5.69 -21.69
C MET A 169 10.26 6.78 -22.29
N TYR A 170 9.67 7.62 -23.14
CA TYR A 170 10.34 8.81 -23.65
C TYR A 170 10.61 9.78 -22.50
N ASN A 171 11.85 10.22 -22.33
CA ASN A 171 12.31 11.03 -21.19
C ASN A 171 12.50 12.53 -21.50
N LYS A 172 12.49 12.94 -22.78
CA LYS A 172 12.69 14.34 -23.17
C LYS A 172 11.41 15.19 -23.22
N GLY A 173 10.25 14.61 -22.91
CA GLY A 173 8.94 15.25 -23.04
C GLY A 173 8.33 15.69 -21.71
N MET A 174 7.71 16.87 -21.67
CA MET A 174 7.07 17.47 -20.47
C MET A 174 6.05 16.53 -19.79
N PHE A 175 5.31 15.73 -20.57
CA PHE A 175 4.30 14.81 -20.05
C PHE A 175 4.86 13.55 -19.37
N SER A 176 6.05 13.09 -19.76
CA SER A 176 6.63 11.86 -19.22
C SER A 176 7.11 12.00 -17.78
N ILE A 177 7.57 13.20 -17.43
CA ILE A 177 8.22 13.51 -16.15
C ILE A 177 7.18 13.84 -15.08
N ALA A 178 6.05 14.45 -15.48
CA ALA A 178 4.92 14.74 -14.60
C ALA A 178 4.23 13.48 -14.05
N TYR A 179 4.59 12.28 -14.51
CA TYR A 179 4.18 11.01 -13.88
C TYR A 179 5.34 10.33 -13.15
N ALA A 180 6.58 10.46 -13.64
CA ALA A 180 7.77 9.83 -13.06
C ALA A 180 8.28 10.51 -11.77
N GLN A 181 8.29 11.85 -11.70
CA GLN A 181 8.70 12.59 -10.49
C GLN A 181 7.81 12.27 -9.27
N HIS A 182 6.58 11.83 -9.50
CA HIS A 182 5.65 11.50 -8.42
C HIS A 182 5.77 10.07 -7.89
N ILE A 183 6.49 9.18 -8.56
CA ILE A 183 6.58 7.77 -8.13
C ILE A 183 7.93 7.46 -7.48
N ILE A 184 9.01 8.19 -7.83
CA ILE A 184 10.39 7.76 -7.49
C ILE A 184 11.26 8.88 -6.89
N ALA A 185 10.70 10.01 -6.46
CA ALA A 185 11.47 10.96 -5.65
C ALA A 185 11.53 10.48 -4.18
N VAL A 186 12.26 9.40 -3.93
CA VAL A 186 12.69 9.02 -2.58
C VAL A 186 13.86 9.94 -2.23
N ARG A 187 13.60 10.89 -1.33
CA ARG A 187 14.63 11.63 -0.60
C ARG A 187 14.99 10.87 0.67
#